data_AF-A0ABD3AI91-F1
#
_entry.id   AF-A0ABD3AI91-F1
#
_cell.length_a   1.000
_cell.length_b   1.000
_cell.length_c   1.000
_cell.angle_alpha   90.00
_cell.angle_beta   90.00
_cell.angle_gamma   90.00
#
_symmetry.space_group_name_H-M   'P 1'
#
loop_
_entity.id
_entity.type
_entity.pdbx_description
1 polymer ?
#
loop_
_entity_poly.entity_id
_entity_poly.type
_entity_poly.pdbx_seq_one_letter_code
_entity_poly.pdbx_strand_id
1 'polypeptide(L)'
;MDSSSDDETAMIIGAATSALAAGYAVLEAYRTPIVIPRPPHINRDQARENYMDSILYGSSSYCIDQIRMDQDTFFRLLNTLTVRGLLHPTIHMSLREQLLMFLQIVGYNLRFRTVGGYLYRSTETISRYFSIVLDAILKLYPELVHLPNQFLDYVGAIDGTHILAAVPLEIQGKFRGRKGIPTQNVFAAISFDLKFSYVLAGWEGSAHDSRVLEDALSRPGGLQVPKDKYYLVDAGYGIRNGFIPPYIGVRYHLKEYDGNPPQNEKELFNLRHSSLRTTIERDFGILKKRFRVIDNDPFWDFKTQVDVLLACCILHNHIMGITPNDRFIQQMGRKGEKQFRWSKPMEHMMLQILAEEVKLGNRPNNNFRQSSFTRVVDAIKEKFGATCLPYHVENHLRTVRASWSTIVAIRGRSGFSWIEDLKMIIASQMTFCITNLGKLVLHYGKTASDIDDDDLIMFSFMQKNPSHDKYIHKKIDFYDEMAVVVGKDMATRSFGKTFTDINVGAPLIVDDAVNNITELVMQKEIPSSNASSSGTNTSSFGAKTTPQKKSQQ
;
A
#
# COMPACT_ATOMS: atom_id res chain seq x y z
N MET A 1 82.84 -29.72 -12.63
CA MET A 1 81.94 -29.98 -11.49
C MET A 1 82.09 -28.79 -10.57
N ASP A 2 81.13 -27.87 -10.56
CA ASP A 2 80.90 -26.89 -9.48
C ASP A 2 79.70 -25.95 -9.73
N SER A 3 79.02 -26.04 -10.89
CA SER A 3 77.93 -25.12 -11.24
C SER A 3 76.54 -25.45 -10.69
N SER A 4 76.38 -26.42 -9.76
CA SER A 4 75.05 -26.77 -9.20
C SER A 4 74.83 -26.33 -7.75
N SER A 5 75.88 -25.86 -7.07
CA SER A 5 75.82 -25.43 -5.67
C SER A 5 75.26 -24.00 -5.52
N ASP A 6 75.56 -23.13 -6.48
CA ASP A 6 75.23 -21.70 -6.39
C ASP A 6 73.74 -21.41 -6.67
N ASP A 7 73.10 -22.17 -7.56
CA ASP A 7 71.67 -22.02 -7.88
C ASP A 7 70.77 -22.51 -6.73
N GLU A 8 71.15 -23.59 -6.05
CA GLU A 8 70.40 -24.12 -4.90
C GLU A 8 70.49 -23.15 -3.71
N THR A 9 71.68 -22.57 -3.49
CA THR A 9 71.92 -21.54 -2.47
C THR A 9 71.12 -20.26 -2.74
N ALA A 10 71.07 -19.81 -4.00
CA ALA A 10 70.27 -18.66 -4.40
C ALA A 10 68.76 -18.90 -4.21
N MET A 11 68.29 -20.11 -4.48
CA MET A 11 66.89 -20.51 -4.31
C MET A 11 66.49 -20.54 -2.82
N ILE A 12 67.37 -21.06 -1.96
CA ILE A 12 67.16 -21.07 -0.50
C ILE A 12 67.13 -19.64 0.07
N ILE A 13 68.03 -18.77 -0.40
CA ILE A 13 68.06 -17.35 0.01
C ILE A 13 66.79 -16.62 -0.46
N GLY A 14 66.31 -16.89 -1.67
CA GLY A 14 65.06 -16.33 -2.20
C GLY A 14 63.81 -16.77 -1.40
N ALA A 15 63.76 -18.05 -1.01
CA ALA A 15 62.68 -18.57 -0.18
C ALA A 15 62.72 -17.97 1.24
N ALA A 16 63.90 -17.88 1.85
CA ALA A 16 64.08 -17.32 3.19
C ALA A 16 63.75 -15.81 3.25
N THR A 17 64.15 -15.04 2.24
CA THR A 17 63.82 -13.60 2.14
C THR A 17 62.33 -13.37 1.93
N SER A 18 61.68 -14.20 1.10
CA SER A 18 60.21 -14.13 0.89
C SER A 18 59.43 -14.47 2.16
N ALA A 19 59.87 -15.48 2.92
CA ALA A 19 59.26 -15.85 4.19
C ALA A 19 59.42 -14.74 5.25
N LEU A 20 60.61 -14.11 5.31
CA LEU A 20 60.86 -12.98 6.21
C LEU A 20 60.04 -11.74 5.82
N ALA A 21 59.92 -11.44 4.53
CA ALA A 21 59.11 -10.33 4.04
C ALA A 21 57.62 -10.54 4.33
N ALA A 22 57.10 -11.76 4.12
CA ALA A 22 55.73 -12.12 4.47
C ALA A 22 55.50 -12.05 5.99
N GLY A 23 56.45 -12.55 6.79
CA GLY A 23 56.39 -12.45 8.26
C GLY A 23 56.39 -11.00 8.75
N TYR A 24 57.20 -10.13 8.15
CA TYR A 24 57.24 -8.71 8.47
C TYR A 24 55.94 -8.00 8.09
N ALA A 25 55.39 -8.26 6.91
CA ALA A 25 54.10 -7.69 6.49
C ALA A 25 52.94 -8.11 7.40
N VAL A 26 52.93 -9.37 7.86
CA VAL A 26 51.95 -9.85 8.84
C VAL A 26 52.13 -9.14 10.19
N LEU A 27 53.37 -9.04 10.69
CA LEU A 27 53.65 -8.33 11.94
C LEU A 27 53.26 -6.85 11.85
N GLU A 28 53.48 -6.18 10.72
CA GLU A 28 53.12 -4.79 10.50
C GLU A 28 51.60 -4.61 10.38
N ALA A 29 50.88 -5.55 9.76
CA ALA A 29 49.42 -5.58 9.76
C ALA A 29 48.85 -5.72 11.18
N TYR A 30 49.44 -6.58 12.02
CA TYR A 30 49.07 -6.72 13.44
C TYR A 30 49.51 -5.54 14.32
N ARG A 31 50.47 -4.73 13.86
CA ARG A 31 50.96 -3.53 14.56
C ARG A 31 50.13 -2.28 14.28
N THR A 32 49.26 -2.30 13.26
CA THR A 32 48.29 -1.22 13.04
C THR A 32 47.20 -1.31 14.11
N PRO A 33 47.09 -0.34 15.03
CA PRO A 33 46.02 -0.37 16.02
C PRO A 33 44.69 -0.26 15.28
N ILE A 34 43.74 -1.15 15.58
CA ILE A 34 42.35 -0.99 15.17
C ILE A 34 41.85 0.29 15.83
N VAL A 35 41.84 1.39 15.08
CA VAL A 35 41.27 2.65 15.53
C VAL A 35 39.75 2.49 15.44
N ILE A 36 39.12 2.03 16.52
CA ILE A 36 37.67 2.08 16.65
C ILE A 36 37.32 3.57 16.82
N PRO A 37 36.68 4.22 15.83
CA PRO A 37 36.29 5.62 15.98
C PRO A 37 35.38 5.70 17.20
N ARG A 38 35.67 6.61 18.13
CA ARG A 38 34.74 6.84 19.24
C ARG A 38 33.41 7.28 18.64
N PRO A 39 32.29 6.66 19.01
CA PRO A 39 31.00 7.11 18.52
C PRO A 39 30.81 8.58 18.93
N PRO A 40 30.25 9.42 18.05
CA PRO A 40 29.98 10.81 18.37
C PRO A 40 29.11 10.87 19.63
N HIS A 41 29.40 11.82 20.52
CA HIS A 41 28.57 12.04 21.69
C HIS A 41 27.19 12.54 21.25
N ILE A 42 26.16 11.71 21.41
CA ILE A 42 24.78 12.08 21.12
C ILE A 42 24.13 12.52 22.44
N ASN A 43 23.72 13.79 22.52
CA ASN A 43 22.82 14.23 23.57
C ASN A 43 21.44 13.59 23.32
N ARG A 44 21.16 12.52 24.07
CA ARG A 44 19.94 11.70 23.91
C ARG A 44 18.67 12.50 24.18
N ASP A 45 18.70 13.45 25.10
CA ASP A 45 17.55 14.26 25.45
C ASP A 45 17.21 15.23 24.33
N GLN A 46 18.22 15.92 23.80
CA GLN A 46 18.04 16.81 22.65
C GLN A 46 17.59 16.04 21.41
N ALA A 47 18.20 14.88 21.13
CA ALA A 47 17.84 14.06 19.98
C ALA A 47 16.38 13.57 20.05
N ARG A 48 15.92 13.21 21.25
CA ARG A 48 14.55 12.79 21.53
C ARG A 48 13.54 13.94 21.36
N GLU A 49 13.82 15.12 21.90
CA GLU A 49 12.94 16.29 21.71
C GLU A 49 12.87 16.68 20.23
N ASN A 50 14.02 16.74 19.53
CA ASN A 50 14.05 17.02 18.09
C ASN A 50 13.24 15.99 17.29
N TYR A 51 13.32 14.71 17.66
CA TYR A 51 12.53 13.65 17.03
C TYR A 51 11.03 13.88 17.23
N MET A 52 10.59 14.12 18.46
CA MET A 52 9.17 14.38 18.74
C MET A 52 8.67 15.64 18.04
N ASP A 53 9.45 16.72 18.06
CA ASP A 53 9.09 17.98 17.43
C ASP A 53 9.02 17.84 15.90
N SER A 54 9.89 17.01 15.29
CA SER A 54 9.82 16.71 13.85
C SER A 54 8.49 16.07 13.44
N ILE A 55 7.86 15.33 14.34
CA ILE A 55 6.56 14.68 14.13
C ILE A 55 5.42 15.65 14.44
N LEU A 56 5.43 16.24 15.64
CA LEU A 56 4.32 17.03 16.19
C LEU A 56 4.21 18.43 15.58
N TYR A 57 5.32 18.99 15.09
CA TYR A 57 5.34 20.30 14.45
C TYR A 57 5.73 20.24 12.96
N GLY A 58 5.84 19.02 12.41
CA GLY A 58 5.98 18.78 10.98
C GLY A 58 4.69 19.03 10.18
N SER A 59 4.60 18.50 8.96
CA SER A 59 3.36 18.60 8.17
C SER A 59 2.23 17.75 8.78
N SER A 60 0.97 18.18 8.63
CA SER A 60 -0.20 17.41 9.10
C SER A 60 -0.25 16.00 8.51
N SER A 61 0.12 15.85 7.23
CA SER A 61 0.24 14.54 6.59
C SER A 61 1.30 13.66 7.26
N TYR A 62 2.47 14.21 7.58
CA TYR A 62 3.53 13.48 8.26
C TYR A 62 3.12 13.07 9.68
N CYS A 63 2.46 13.96 10.43
CA CYS A 63 1.92 13.65 11.74
C CYS A 63 0.92 12.48 11.67
N ILE A 64 -0.06 12.54 10.77
CA ILE A 64 -1.03 11.45 10.55
C ILE A 64 -0.32 10.16 10.13
N ASP A 65 0.70 10.27 9.28
CA ASP A 65 1.51 9.10 8.92
C ASP A 65 2.14 8.51 10.17
N GLN A 66 2.83 9.28 11.02
CA GLN A 66 3.56 8.74 12.17
C GLN A 66 2.66 8.27 13.33
N ILE A 67 1.58 8.98 13.66
CA ILE A 67 0.79 8.75 14.88
C ILE A 67 -0.71 8.54 14.63
N ARG A 68 -1.14 8.42 13.37
CA ARG A 68 -2.53 8.11 12.94
C ARG A 68 -3.58 9.19 13.22
N MET A 69 -3.15 10.38 13.63
CA MET A 69 -3.99 11.57 13.81
C MET A 69 -3.18 12.85 13.50
N ASP A 70 -3.86 13.96 13.23
CA ASP A 70 -3.20 15.25 13.03
C ASP A 70 -2.78 15.91 14.35
N GLN A 71 -2.06 17.04 14.26
CA GLN A 71 -1.54 17.77 15.41
C GLN A 71 -2.64 18.28 16.35
N ASP A 72 -3.70 18.87 15.79
CA ASP A 72 -4.79 19.46 16.60
C ASP A 72 -5.51 18.34 17.37
N THR A 73 -5.80 17.23 16.70
CA THR A 73 -6.37 16.03 17.32
C THR A 73 -5.50 15.48 18.45
N PHE A 74 -4.16 15.43 18.24
CA PHE A 74 -3.21 14.98 19.25
C PHE A 74 -3.20 15.89 20.48
N PHE A 75 -3.08 17.20 20.30
CA PHE A 75 -3.02 18.14 21.43
C PHE A 75 -4.36 18.23 22.18
N ARG A 76 -5.50 18.05 21.50
CA ARG A 76 -6.82 17.93 22.16
C ARG A 76 -6.91 16.66 23.01
N LEU A 77 -6.39 15.54 22.53
CA LEU A 77 -6.33 14.30 23.32
C LEU A 77 -5.44 14.50 24.54
N LEU A 78 -4.24 15.05 24.34
CA LEU A 78 -3.27 15.32 25.39
C LEU A 78 -3.87 16.24 26.46
N ASN A 79 -4.55 17.31 26.06
CA ASN A 79 -5.23 18.22 26.95
C ASN A 79 -6.35 17.53 27.74
N THR A 80 -7.16 16.70 27.07
CA THR A 80 -8.24 15.93 27.72
C THR A 80 -7.68 15.00 28.80
N LEU A 81 -6.60 14.27 28.51
CA LEU A 81 -5.93 13.38 29.46
C LEU A 81 -5.29 14.17 30.63
N THR A 82 -4.80 15.38 30.37
CA THR A 82 -4.15 16.23 31.38
C THR A 82 -5.16 16.87 32.33
N VAL A 83 -6.19 17.54 31.78
CA VAL A 83 -7.22 18.26 32.55
C VAL A 83 -7.98 17.32 33.48
N ARG A 84 -8.14 16.06 33.07
CA ARG A 84 -8.80 15.02 33.88
C ARG A 84 -7.89 14.33 34.88
N GLY A 85 -6.60 14.68 34.91
CA GLY A 85 -5.62 14.01 35.76
C GLY A 85 -5.46 12.51 35.44
N LEU A 86 -5.68 12.10 34.19
CA LEU A 86 -5.50 10.71 33.77
C LEU A 86 -4.04 10.39 33.46
N LEU A 87 -3.28 11.39 33.01
CA LEU A 87 -1.84 11.31 32.81
C LEU A 87 -1.12 12.46 33.52
N HIS A 88 0.08 12.17 34.01
CA HIS A 88 0.94 13.15 34.67
C HIS A 88 2.36 13.13 34.07
N PRO A 89 3.01 14.30 33.92
CA PRO A 89 4.41 14.33 33.56
C PRO A 89 5.24 13.76 34.70
N THR A 90 6.35 13.10 34.37
CA THR A 90 7.34 12.69 35.36
C THR A 90 8.67 13.34 35.05
N ILE A 91 9.60 13.29 36.00
CA ILE A 91 10.99 13.71 35.78
C ILE A 91 11.66 12.93 34.63
N HIS A 92 11.12 11.77 34.29
CA HIS A 92 11.68 10.89 33.27
C HIS A 92 10.96 10.99 31.94
N MET A 93 9.68 11.37 31.86
CA MET A 93 8.93 11.34 30.60
C MET A 93 7.83 12.40 30.55
N SER A 94 7.88 13.24 29.51
CA SER A 94 6.86 14.26 29.26
C SER A 94 5.54 13.62 28.79
N LEU A 95 4.42 14.31 28.97
CA LEU A 95 3.11 13.83 28.50
C LEU A 95 3.10 13.64 26.97
N ARG A 96 3.78 14.53 26.22
CA ARG A 96 3.94 14.42 24.77
C ARG A 96 4.64 13.11 24.40
N GLU A 97 5.73 12.78 25.08
CA GLU A 97 6.49 11.55 24.85
C GLU A 97 5.66 10.30 25.18
N GLN A 98 4.95 10.31 26.32
CA GLN A 98 4.09 9.20 26.73
C GLN A 98 3.04 8.87 25.68
N LEU A 99 2.28 9.88 25.23
CA LEU A 99 1.20 9.70 24.27
C LEU A 99 1.73 9.38 22.86
N LEU A 100 2.78 10.06 22.40
CA LEU A 100 3.39 9.82 21.09
C LEU A 100 3.89 8.38 20.97
N MET A 101 4.59 7.88 21.99
CA MET A 101 5.06 6.50 22.04
C MET A 101 3.92 5.50 21.93
N PHE A 102 2.85 5.69 22.71
CA PHE A 102 1.68 4.82 22.67
C PHE A 102 1.06 4.77 21.26
N LEU A 103 0.84 5.94 20.65
CA LEU A 103 0.22 6.07 19.32
C LEU A 103 1.07 5.42 18.21
N GLN A 104 2.40 5.51 18.27
CA GLN A 104 3.26 4.83 17.31
C GLN A 104 3.19 3.30 17.44
N ILE A 105 3.12 2.79 18.68
CA ILE A 105 2.98 1.35 18.94
C ILE A 105 1.67 0.82 18.35
N VAL A 106 0.53 1.42 18.71
CA VAL A 106 -0.79 0.94 18.24
C VAL A 106 -1.03 1.24 16.75
N GLY A 107 -0.46 2.33 16.25
CA GLY A 107 -0.59 2.74 14.85
C GLY A 107 0.13 1.82 13.87
N TYR A 108 1.29 1.29 14.24
CA TYR A 108 2.19 0.54 13.35
C TYR A 108 2.54 -0.87 13.83
N ASN A 109 2.00 -1.32 14.96
CA ASN A 109 2.42 -2.57 15.59
C ASN A 109 3.94 -2.58 15.93
N LEU A 110 4.50 -1.42 16.31
CA LEU A 110 5.92 -1.32 16.63
C LEU A 110 6.26 -2.07 17.91
N ARG A 111 7.39 -2.77 17.90
CA ARG A 111 7.90 -3.47 19.09
C ARG A 111 8.52 -2.45 20.05
N PHE A 112 8.42 -2.72 21.35
CA PHE A 112 8.97 -1.82 22.39
C PHE A 112 10.46 -1.52 22.20
N ARG A 113 11.24 -2.48 21.68
CA ARG A 113 12.66 -2.29 21.35
C ARG A 113 12.87 -1.23 20.27
N THR A 114 12.03 -1.22 19.23
CA THR A 114 12.11 -0.27 18.13
C THR A 114 11.84 1.15 18.63
N VAL A 115 10.77 1.32 19.43
CA VAL A 115 10.43 2.63 19.99
C VAL A 115 11.44 3.10 21.04
N GLY A 116 11.97 2.17 21.84
CA GLY A 116 13.10 2.45 22.74
C GLY A 116 14.35 2.95 22.02
N GLY A 117 14.59 2.48 20.78
CA GLY A 117 15.65 2.99 19.92
C GLY A 117 15.42 4.44 19.46
N TYR A 118 14.19 4.79 19.07
CA TYR A 118 13.86 6.16 18.65
C TYR A 118 13.90 7.17 19.79
N LEU A 119 13.46 6.76 20.99
CA LEU A 119 13.35 7.64 22.16
C LEU A 119 14.53 7.50 23.13
N TYR A 120 15.53 6.69 22.83
CA TYR A 120 16.64 6.38 23.73
C TYR A 120 16.19 5.91 25.13
N ARG A 121 15.14 5.08 25.18
CA ARG A 121 14.57 4.51 26.40
C ARG A 121 14.79 3.02 26.51
N SER A 122 14.86 2.53 27.74
CA SER A 122 14.82 1.09 27.99
C SER A 122 13.46 0.52 27.59
N THR A 123 13.43 -0.77 27.22
CA THR A 123 12.19 -1.48 26.88
C THR A 123 11.23 -1.54 28.07
N GLU A 124 11.76 -1.61 29.28
CA GLU A 124 11.00 -1.58 30.52
C GLU A 124 10.24 -0.26 30.67
N THR A 125 10.93 0.86 30.40
CA THR A 125 10.30 2.19 30.49
C THR A 125 9.20 2.34 29.44
N ILE A 126 9.45 1.90 28.21
CA ILE A 126 8.43 1.89 27.15
C ILE A 126 7.22 1.04 27.57
N SER A 127 7.43 -0.17 28.07
CA SER A 127 6.34 -1.05 28.52
C SER A 127 5.53 -0.43 29.66
N ARG A 128 6.20 0.17 30.65
CA ARG A 128 5.53 0.79 31.81
C ARG A 128 4.61 1.93 31.37
N TYR A 129 5.14 2.87 30.59
CA TYR A 129 4.35 4.01 30.13
C TYR A 129 3.30 3.64 29.09
N PHE A 130 3.54 2.59 28.29
CA PHE A 130 2.49 2.02 27.43
C PHE A 130 1.28 1.58 28.26
N SER A 131 1.48 0.83 29.34
CA SER A 131 0.39 0.39 30.23
C SER A 131 -0.32 1.54 30.92
N ILE A 132 0.42 2.57 31.36
CA ILE A 132 -0.16 3.78 31.98
C ILE A 132 -1.06 4.52 30.99
N VAL A 133 -0.58 4.72 29.75
CA VAL A 133 -1.35 5.42 28.71
C VAL A 133 -2.54 4.60 28.25
N LEU A 134 -2.41 3.27 28.18
CA LEU A 134 -3.50 2.37 27.85
C LEU A 134 -4.65 2.51 28.85
N ASP A 135 -4.36 2.42 30.15
CA ASP A 135 -5.35 2.58 31.21
C ASP A 135 -6.01 3.97 31.19
N ALA A 136 -5.22 5.02 30.95
CA ALA A 136 -5.74 6.38 30.82
C ALA A 136 -6.71 6.54 29.63
N ILE A 137 -6.41 5.94 28.48
CA ILE A 137 -7.29 5.98 27.29
C ILE A 137 -8.57 5.18 27.55
N LEU A 138 -8.48 4.00 28.17
CA LEU A 138 -9.65 3.19 28.50
C LEU A 138 -10.66 3.92 29.39
N LYS A 139 -10.18 4.77 30.31
CA LYS A 139 -11.05 5.61 31.16
C LYS A 139 -11.88 6.64 30.38
N LEU A 140 -11.56 6.92 29.12
CA LEU A 140 -12.36 7.79 28.24
C LEU A 140 -13.53 7.05 27.55
N TYR A 141 -13.64 5.72 27.70
CA TYR A 141 -14.68 4.92 27.04
C TYR A 141 -16.10 5.46 27.25
N PRO A 142 -16.56 5.78 28.48
CA PRO A 142 -17.95 6.17 28.71
C PRO A 142 -18.37 7.45 27.98
N GLU A 143 -17.40 8.26 27.56
CA GLU A 143 -17.63 9.59 27.00
C GLU A 143 -17.32 9.68 25.52
N LEU A 144 -16.47 8.79 25.00
CA LEU A 144 -16.16 8.74 23.58
C LEU A 144 -16.92 7.63 22.87
N VAL A 145 -17.29 6.54 23.56
CA VAL A 145 -18.04 5.41 23.02
C VAL A 145 -19.41 5.41 23.66
N HIS A 146 -20.30 6.22 23.09
CA HIS A 146 -21.68 6.33 23.53
C HIS A 146 -22.60 6.54 22.34
N LEU A 147 -23.90 6.34 22.57
CA LEU A 147 -24.90 6.62 21.57
C LEU A 147 -24.94 8.12 21.23
N PRO A 148 -24.84 8.53 19.96
CA PRO A 148 -25.06 9.92 19.61
C PRO A 148 -26.54 10.29 19.80
N ASN A 149 -26.79 11.49 20.32
CA ASN A 149 -28.14 12.05 20.47
C ASN A 149 -28.70 12.42 19.08
N GLN A 150 -29.21 11.44 18.33
CA GLN A 150 -29.80 11.66 17.02
C GLN A 150 -31.28 11.31 16.97
N PHE A 151 -32.02 12.10 16.19
CA PHE A 151 -33.48 12.06 16.04
C PHE A 151 -33.98 11.00 15.03
N LEU A 152 -33.09 10.24 14.39
CA LEU A 152 -33.45 9.20 13.42
C LEU A 152 -33.97 7.93 14.10
N ASP A 153 -34.91 7.21 13.47
CA ASP A 153 -35.47 5.97 14.02
C ASP A 153 -34.48 4.80 14.00
N TYR A 154 -33.47 4.90 13.12
CA TYR A 154 -32.34 3.98 13.05
C TYR A 154 -31.12 4.60 13.69
N VAL A 155 -30.56 3.90 14.66
CA VAL A 155 -29.47 4.39 15.49
C VAL A 155 -28.11 4.06 14.88
N GLY A 156 -28.06 2.93 14.17
CA GLY A 156 -26.82 2.43 13.59
C GLY A 156 -26.94 1.00 13.09
N ALA A 157 -25.77 0.36 12.92
CA ALA A 157 -25.65 -1.03 12.55
C ALA A 157 -24.82 -1.79 13.58
N ILE A 158 -25.09 -3.08 13.72
CA ILE A 158 -24.41 -4.02 14.62
C ILE A 158 -23.86 -5.17 13.82
N ASP A 159 -22.62 -5.55 14.14
CA ASP A 159 -21.94 -6.69 13.55
C ASP A 159 -20.81 -7.19 14.45
N GLY A 160 -20.45 -8.45 14.26
CA GLY A 160 -19.26 -9.05 14.83
C GLY A 160 -18.07 -8.91 13.88
N THR A 161 -16.87 -8.78 14.42
CA THR A 161 -15.63 -8.94 13.65
C THR A 161 -14.66 -9.85 14.37
N HIS A 162 -13.98 -10.70 13.60
CA HIS A 162 -12.92 -11.55 14.14
C HIS A 162 -11.56 -10.86 14.03
N ILE A 163 -10.83 -10.85 15.14
CA ILE A 163 -9.47 -10.30 15.26
C ILE A 163 -8.57 -11.40 15.81
N LEU A 164 -7.31 -11.46 15.35
CA LEU A 164 -6.36 -12.48 15.82
C LEU A 164 -6.21 -12.42 17.34
N ALA A 165 -6.13 -13.59 17.96
CA ALA A 165 -5.96 -13.71 19.40
C ALA A 165 -4.76 -14.61 19.71
N ALA A 166 -3.73 -14.07 20.37
CA ALA A 166 -2.69 -14.91 20.94
C ALA A 166 -3.13 -15.36 22.34
N VAL A 167 -3.47 -16.65 22.44
CA VAL A 167 -3.91 -17.31 23.67
C VAL A 167 -3.07 -18.57 23.95
N PRO A 168 -2.92 -18.96 25.23
CA PRO A 168 -2.23 -20.20 25.61
C PRO A 168 -2.83 -21.44 24.93
N LEU A 169 -1.99 -22.45 24.67
CA LEU A 169 -2.35 -23.66 23.92
C LEU A 169 -3.57 -24.38 24.51
N GLU A 170 -3.72 -24.33 25.83
CA GLU A 170 -4.75 -25.02 26.61
C GLU A 170 -6.15 -24.50 26.28
N ILE A 171 -6.28 -23.22 25.93
CA ILE A 171 -7.57 -22.58 25.63
C ILE A 171 -7.80 -22.31 24.14
N GLN A 172 -6.79 -22.51 23.28
CA GLN A 172 -6.86 -22.23 21.84
C GLN A 172 -8.06 -22.89 21.15
N GLY A 173 -8.48 -24.08 21.59
CA GLY A 173 -9.64 -24.78 21.04
C GLY A 173 -10.91 -23.93 21.02
N LYS A 174 -11.14 -23.13 22.07
CA LYS A 174 -12.31 -22.23 22.15
C LYS A 174 -12.19 -21.03 21.21
N PHE A 175 -10.98 -20.57 20.91
CA PHE A 175 -10.75 -19.39 20.07
C PHE A 175 -10.67 -19.73 18.58
N ARG A 176 -10.55 -21.01 18.22
CA ARG A 176 -10.55 -21.46 16.82
C ARG A 176 -11.98 -21.49 16.27
N GLY A 177 -12.30 -20.47 15.49
CA GLY A 177 -13.54 -20.43 14.71
C GLY A 177 -13.44 -21.20 13.40
N ARG A 178 -14.33 -20.89 12.45
CA ARG A 178 -14.43 -21.55 11.13
C ARG A 178 -13.14 -21.56 10.31
N LYS A 179 -12.25 -20.57 10.50
CA LYS A 179 -10.99 -20.44 9.75
C LYS A 179 -9.81 -21.22 10.36
N GLY A 180 -10.01 -21.93 11.47
CA GLY A 180 -8.98 -22.73 12.14
C GLY A 180 -7.91 -21.92 12.90
N ILE A 181 -7.84 -20.61 12.69
CA ILE A 181 -6.92 -19.70 13.39
C ILE A 181 -7.61 -19.18 14.67
N PRO A 182 -6.90 -19.11 15.81
CA PRO A 182 -7.42 -18.49 17.03
C PRO A 182 -7.76 -17.00 16.81
N THR A 183 -9.01 -16.64 17.09
CA THR A 183 -9.51 -15.26 16.99
C THR A 183 -10.37 -14.92 18.19
N GLN A 184 -10.47 -13.65 18.52
CA GLN A 184 -11.52 -13.12 19.39
C GLN A 184 -12.68 -12.58 18.54
N ASN A 185 -13.91 -12.84 18.97
CA ASN A 185 -15.09 -12.19 18.44
C ASN A 185 -15.24 -10.82 19.11
N VAL A 186 -15.39 -9.79 18.29
CA VAL A 186 -15.55 -8.40 18.71
C VAL A 186 -16.88 -7.92 18.19
N PHE A 187 -17.81 -7.73 19.12
CA PHE A 187 -19.13 -7.23 18.85
C PHE A 187 -19.13 -5.71 18.96
N ALA A 188 -19.67 -5.01 17.95
CA ALA A 188 -19.78 -3.55 18.02
C ALA A 188 -21.10 -3.04 17.47
N ALA A 189 -21.54 -1.91 18.04
CA ALA A 189 -22.64 -1.11 17.53
C ALA A 189 -22.09 0.24 17.06
N ILE A 190 -22.38 0.63 15.83
CA ILE A 190 -21.77 1.80 15.17
C ILE A 190 -22.87 2.68 14.60
N SER A 191 -22.79 3.99 14.84
CA SER A 191 -23.70 4.98 14.28
C SER A 191 -23.33 5.38 12.85
N PHE A 192 -24.25 6.02 12.13
CA PHE A 192 -24.05 6.37 10.71
C PHE A 192 -22.98 7.44 10.45
N ASP A 193 -22.49 8.10 11.50
CA ASP A 193 -21.33 8.99 11.49
C ASP A 193 -19.98 8.25 11.66
N LEU A 194 -19.98 6.91 11.55
CA LEU A 194 -18.80 6.04 11.68
C LEU A 194 -18.13 6.17 13.07
N LYS A 195 -18.96 6.29 14.12
CA LYS A 195 -18.51 6.25 15.52
C LYS A 195 -19.04 5.00 16.21
N PHE A 196 -18.19 4.40 17.03
CA PHE A 196 -18.59 3.32 17.91
C PHE A 196 -19.52 3.86 18.99
N SER A 197 -20.70 3.27 19.12
CA SER A 197 -21.64 3.55 20.21
C SER A 197 -21.55 2.52 21.34
N TYR A 198 -21.06 1.32 21.01
CA TYR A 198 -20.78 0.25 21.96
C TYR A 198 -19.78 -0.73 21.35
N VAL A 199 -18.86 -1.25 22.17
CA VAL A 199 -17.88 -2.27 21.76
C VAL A 199 -17.72 -3.28 22.89
N LEU A 200 -17.89 -4.56 22.56
CA LEU A 200 -17.67 -5.70 23.41
C LEU A 200 -16.62 -6.62 22.78
N ALA A 201 -15.45 -6.67 23.40
CA ALA A 201 -14.31 -7.45 22.95
C ALA A 201 -13.97 -8.59 23.93
N GLY A 202 -13.10 -9.51 23.51
CA GLY A 202 -12.61 -10.60 24.34
C GLY A 202 -13.42 -11.90 24.30
N TRP A 203 -14.48 -11.97 23.50
CA TRP A 203 -15.24 -13.20 23.31
C TRP A 203 -14.47 -14.24 22.49
N GLU A 204 -14.69 -15.53 22.75
CA GLU A 204 -13.97 -16.57 22.01
C GLU A 204 -14.40 -16.58 20.53
N GLY A 205 -13.47 -16.83 19.61
CA GLY A 205 -13.74 -16.85 18.18
C GLY A 205 -14.68 -17.97 17.69
N SER A 206 -15.02 -18.93 18.55
CA SER A 206 -16.07 -19.93 18.28
C SER A 206 -17.46 -19.50 18.78
N ALA A 207 -17.56 -18.42 19.57
CA ALA A 207 -18.82 -17.97 20.15
C ALA A 207 -19.79 -17.50 19.06
N HIS A 208 -21.05 -17.93 19.18
CA HIS A 208 -22.13 -17.49 18.30
C HIS A 208 -22.50 -16.03 18.57
N ASP A 209 -22.76 -15.28 17.51
CA ASP A 209 -23.10 -13.86 17.56
C ASP A 209 -24.32 -13.56 18.44
N SER A 210 -25.32 -14.45 18.45
CA SER A 210 -26.49 -14.35 19.34
C SER A 210 -26.13 -14.36 20.82
N ARG A 211 -25.18 -15.22 21.22
CA ARG A 211 -24.71 -15.33 22.61
C ARG A 211 -23.93 -14.09 23.03
N VAL A 212 -23.05 -13.60 22.14
CA VAL A 212 -22.29 -12.35 22.40
C VAL A 212 -23.24 -11.17 22.56
N LEU A 213 -24.30 -11.13 21.77
CA LEU A 213 -25.31 -10.08 21.83
C LEU A 213 -26.20 -10.17 23.08
N GLU A 214 -26.50 -11.37 23.58
CA GLU A 214 -27.21 -11.55 24.86
C GLU A 214 -26.36 -11.08 26.06
N ASP A 215 -25.06 -11.37 26.04
CA ASP A 215 -24.11 -10.81 27.02
C ASP A 215 -24.05 -9.27 26.92
N ALA A 216 -23.97 -8.73 25.70
CA ALA A 216 -23.96 -7.28 25.50
C ALA A 216 -25.17 -6.58 26.11
N LEU A 217 -26.35 -7.21 26.09
CA LEU A 217 -27.59 -6.65 26.63
C LEU A 217 -27.76 -6.84 28.14
N SER A 218 -27.26 -7.93 28.69
CA SER A 218 -27.47 -8.28 30.11
C SER A 218 -26.48 -7.59 31.06
N ARG A 219 -25.38 -7.04 30.54
CA ARG A 219 -24.33 -6.42 31.34
C ARG A 219 -24.76 -5.08 31.97
N PRO A 220 -24.30 -4.77 33.19
CA PRO A 220 -24.40 -3.42 33.75
C PRO A 220 -23.67 -2.41 32.85
N GLY A 221 -24.37 -1.39 32.37
CA GLY A 221 -23.82 -0.46 31.37
C GLY A 221 -23.61 -1.09 29.98
N GLY A 222 -24.23 -2.24 29.71
CA GLY A 222 -24.25 -2.90 28.41
C GLY A 222 -25.01 -2.12 27.34
N LEU A 223 -25.10 -2.68 26.14
CA LEU A 223 -25.76 -2.08 24.99
C LEU A 223 -27.19 -1.66 25.34
N GLN A 224 -27.47 -0.36 25.27
CA GLN A 224 -28.81 0.18 25.45
C GLN A 224 -29.41 0.52 24.09
N VAL A 225 -30.62 0.02 23.83
CA VAL A 225 -31.40 0.43 22.67
C VAL A 225 -32.43 1.45 23.14
N PRO A 226 -32.40 2.70 22.66
CA PRO A 226 -33.42 3.68 23.04
C PRO A 226 -34.82 3.21 22.65
N LYS A 227 -35.81 3.69 23.41
CA LYS A 227 -37.21 3.37 23.15
C LYS A 227 -37.60 3.80 21.73
N ASP A 228 -38.32 2.92 21.03
CA ASP A 228 -38.81 3.14 19.66
C ASP A 228 -37.71 3.34 18.60
N LYS A 229 -36.49 2.89 18.90
CA LYS A 229 -35.33 2.97 18.01
C LYS A 229 -34.76 1.59 17.70
N TYR A 230 -34.04 1.48 16.58
CA TYR A 230 -33.58 0.18 16.08
C TYR A 230 -32.14 0.22 15.56
N TYR A 231 -31.45 -0.91 15.75
CA TYR A 231 -30.19 -1.24 15.07
C TYR A 231 -30.43 -2.20 13.91
N LEU A 232 -29.71 -1.99 12.81
CA LEU A 232 -29.65 -2.95 11.71
C LEU A 232 -28.69 -4.09 12.08
N VAL A 233 -29.13 -5.34 11.93
CA VAL A 233 -28.34 -6.53 12.29
C VAL A 233 -28.23 -7.51 11.12
N ASP A 234 -27.27 -8.42 11.18
CA ASP A 234 -27.23 -9.55 10.25
C ASP A 234 -28.40 -10.53 10.49
N ALA A 235 -28.73 -11.32 9.47
CA ALA A 235 -29.80 -12.32 9.53
C ALA A 235 -29.59 -13.34 10.67
N GLY A 236 -28.35 -13.59 11.06
CA GLY A 236 -27.98 -14.52 12.13
C GLY A 236 -28.42 -14.11 13.54
N TYR A 237 -28.82 -12.84 13.76
CA TYR A 237 -29.21 -12.35 15.08
C TYR A 237 -30.69 -12.56 15.43
N GLY A 238 -31.54 -12.88 14.45
CA GLY A 238 -32.98 -13.06 14.63
C GLY A 238 -33.75 -11.74 14.85
N ILE A 239 -35.07 -11.79 14.64
CA ILE A 239 -35.97 -10.63 14.83
C ILE A 239 -36.26 -10.46 16.32
N ARG A 240 -36.09 -9.25 16.85
CA ARG A 240 -36.39 -8.89 18.24
C ARG A 240 -36.49 -7.37 18.41
N ASN A 241 -37.16 -6.91 19.47
CA ASN A 241 -37.34 -5.48 19.72
C ASN A 241 -36.00 -4.74 19.76
N GLY A 242 -35.89 -3.66 18.99
CA GLY A 242 -34.67 -2.87 18.87
C GLY A 242 -33.64 -3.38 17.85
N PHE A 243 -33.86 -4.53 17.20
CA PHE A 243 -32.94 -5.13 16.23
C PHE A 243 -33.68 -5.62 15.00
N ILE A 244 -33.31 -5.10 13.83
CA ILE A 244 -33.99 -5.38 12.58
C ILE A 244 -33.02 -6.15 11.65
N PRO A 245 -33.24 -7.45 11.42
CA PRO A 245 -32.52 -8.20 10.39
C PRO A 245 -33.14 -7.99 8.99
N PRO A 246 -32.43 -8.37 7.91
CA PRO A 246 -33.01 -8.40 6.57
C PRO A 246 -34.08 -9.49 6.41
N TYR A 247 -34.91 -9.38 5.38
CA TYR A 247 -35.80 -10.46 4.97
C TYR A 247 -34.99 -11.65 4.46
N ILE A 248 -35.18 -12.82 5.09
CA ILE A 248 -34.52 -14.08 4.74
C ILE A 248 -35.11 -14.63 3.44
N GLY A 249 -34.26 -15.22 2.59
CA GLY A 249 -34.68 -15.81 1.31
C GLY A 249 -35.01 -14.78 0.22
N VAL A 250 -34.72 -13.49 0.48
CA VAL A 250 -34.85 -12.38 -0.47
C VAL A 250 -33.45 -11.89 -0.83
N ARG A 251 -33.26 -11.42 -2.07
CA ARG A 251 -32.02 -10.79 -2.55
C ARG A 251 -31.50 -9.76 -1.52
N TYR A 252 -30.19 -9.66 -1.32
CA TYR A 252 -29.62 -8.85 -0.24
C TYR A 252 -28.29 -8.17 -0.58
N HIS A 253 -27.43 -8.83 -1.35
CA HIS A 253 -26.11 -8.26 -1.63
C HIS A 253 -26.22 -7.14 -2.65
N LEU A 254 -25.57 -5.99 -2.40
CA LEU A 254 -25.62 -4.81 -3.28
C LEU A 254 -25.29 -5.13 -4.74
N LYS A 255 -24.38 -6.08 -4.98
CA LYS A 255 -23.99 -6.53 -6.33
C LYS A 255 -25.14 -7.17 -7.10
N GLU A 256 -26.08 -7.80 -6.41
CA GLU A 256 -27.24 -8.45 -7.04
C GLU A 256 -28.24 -7.43 -7.59
N TYR A 257 -28.12 -6.16 -7.20
CA TYR A 257 -28.96 -5.07 -7.69
C TYR A 257 -28.29 -4.23 -8.80
N ASP A 258 -27.05 -4.57 -9.19
CA ASP A 258 -26.37 -3.90 -10.30
C ASP A 258 -27.08 -4.27 -11.62
N GLY A 259 -27.65 -3.26 -12.29
CA GLY A 259 -28.48 -3.45 -13.48
C GLY A 259 -29.84 -4.13 -13.24
N ASN A 260 -30.18 -4.45 -11.98
CA ASN A 260 -31.40 -5.19 -11.62
C ASN A 260 -32.13 -4.50 -10.46
N PRO A 261 -33.10 -3.60 -10.74
CA PRO A 261 -33.79 -2.88 -9.68
C PRO A 261 -34.65 -3.82 -8.80
N PRO A 262 -34.89 -3.45 -7.54
CA PRO A 262 -35.78 -4.20 -6.66
C PRO A 262 -37.16 -4.42 -7.28
N GLN A 263 -37.67 -5.64 -7.20
CA GLN A 263 -38.96 -6.03 -7.79
C GLN A 263 -40.14 -5.95 -6.81
N ASN A 264 -39.86 -5.91 -5.51
CA ASN A 264 -40.87 -5.90 -4.46
C ASN A 264 -40.40 -5.13 -3.22
N GLU A 265 -41.32 -4.86 -2.31
CA GLU A 265 -41.05 -4.10 -1.08
C GLU A 265 -39.99 -4.75 -0.19
N LYS A 266 -39.92 -6.09 -0.15
CA LYS A 266 -38.92 -6.82 0.63
C LYS A 266 -37.52 -6.68 0.03
N GLU A 267 -37.40 -6.72 -1.28
CA GLU A 267 -36.14 -6.45 -1.98
C GLU A 267 -35.70 -4.99 -1.81
N LEU A 268 -36.63 -4.04 -1.85
CA LEU A 268 -36.33 -2.63 -1.62
C LEU A 268 -35.83 -2.42 -0.19
N PHE A 269 -36.47 -3.06 0.79
CA PHE A 269 -36.04 -3.06 2.17
C PHE A 269 -34.63 -3.65 2.32
N ASN A 270 -34.38 -4.84 1.76
CA ASN A 270 -33.07 -5.50 1.82
C ASN A 270 -31.96 -4.68 1.15
N LEU A 271 -32.24 -4.04 0.01
CA LEU A 271 -31.31 -3.12 -0.63
C LEU A 271 -30.93 -1.95 0.29
N ARG A 272 -31.92 -1.31 0.92
CA ARG A 272 -31.69 -0.19 1.86
C ARG A 272 -30.95 -0.66 3.12
N HIS A 273 -31.36 -1.79 3.68
CA HIS A 273 -30.73 -2.41 4.83
C HIS A 273 -29.25 -2.71 4.55
N SER A 274 -28.96 -3.41 3.44
CA SER A 274 -27.61 -3.76 2.99
C SER A 274 -26.75 -2.51 2.78
N SER A 275 -27.29 -1.48 2.13
CA SER A 275 -26.62 -0.20 1.90
C SER A 275 -26.21 0.48 3.22
N LEU A 276 -27.12 0.56 4.19
CA LEU A 276 -26.85 1.16 5.49
C LEU A 276 -25.88 0.32 6.34
N ARG A 277 -26.01 -1.01 6.30
CA ARG A 277 -25.12 -1.95 7.02
C ARG A 277 -23.67 -1.89 6.51
N THR A 278 -23.43 -1.42 5.28
CA THR A 278 -22.05 -1.21 4.82
C THR A 278 -21.25 -0.27 5.73
N THR A 279 -21.92 0.61 6.48
CA THR A 279 -21.31 1.52 7.46
C THR A 279 -20.43 0.79 8.47
N ILE A 280 -20.93 -0.30 9.08
CA ILE A 280 -20.17 -1.03 10.10
C ILE A 280 -18.97 -1.79 9.50
N GLU A 281 -19.15 -2.38 8.32
CA GLU A 281 -18.03 -3.01 7.61
C GLU A 281 -16.94 -2.00 7.23
N ARG A 282 -17.36 -0.79 6.82
CA ARG A 282 -16.45 0.30 6.47
C ARG A 282 -15.69 0.76 7.71
N ASP A 283 -16.37 0.94 8.83
CA ASP A 283 -15.76 1.43 10.06
C ASP A 283 -14.72 0.44 10.62
N PHE A 284 -15.05 -0.85 10.66
CA PHE A 284 -14.05 -1.88 10.99
C PHE A 284 -12.86 -1.89 10.02
N GLY A 285 -13.12 -1.68 8.73
CA GLY A 285 -12.05 -1.55 7.73
C GLY A 285 -11.14 -0.34 7.97
N ILE A 286 -11.72 0.81 8.34
CA ILE A 286 -10.99 2.02 8.71
C ILE A 286 -10.16 1.76 9.97
N LEU A 287 -10.76 1.18 11.01
CA LEU A 287 -10.09 0.87 12.27
C LEU A 287 -8.85 0.00 12.06
N LYS A 288 -8.97 -1.12 11.34
CA LYS A 288 -7.86 -2.05 11.03
C LYS A 288 -6.77 -1.41 10.16
N LYS A 289 -7.16 -0.52 9.24
CA LYS A 289 -6.21 0.19 8.38
C LYS A 289 -5.45 1.28 9.14
N ARG A 290 -6.13 2.00 10.04
CA ARG A 290 -5.56 3.06 10.86
C ARG A 290 -4.65 2.48 11.94
N PHE A 291 -5.14 1.53 12.72
CA PHE A 291 -4.39 0.90 13.81
C PHE A 291 -3.93 -0.49 13.40
N ARG A 292 -2.72 -0.55 12.83
CA ARG A 292 -2.16 -1.78 12.28
C ARG A 292 -1.92 -2.83 13.37
N VAL A 293 -1.91 -2.46 14.65
CA VAL A 293 -1.84 -3.41 15.77
C VAL A 293 -2.97 -4.44 15.77
N ILE A 294 -4.14 -4.08 15.23
CA ILE A 294 -5.33 -4.95 15.18
C ILE A 294 -5.24 -5.97 14.03
N ASP A 295 -4.54 -5.62 12.94
CA ASP A 295 -4.47 -6.40 11.71
C ASP A 295 -3.22 -7.30 11.62
N ASN A 296 -2.31 -7.19 12.59
CA ASN A 296 -1.06 -7.95 12.64
C ASN A 296 -1.05 -8.92 13.82
N ASP A 297 -0.05 -9.80 13.85
CA ASP A 297 0.12 -10.76 14.94
C ASP A 297 0.32 -10.05 16.29
N PRO A 298 -0.56 -10.35 17.28
CA PRO A 298 -0.47 -9.78 18.60
C PRO A 298 0.75 -10.34 19.36
N PHE A 299 1.26 -9.55 20.30
CA PHE A 299 2.44 -9.92 21.09
C PHE A 299 2.34 -9.63 22.58
N TRP A 300 1.18 -9.18 23.02
CA TRP A 300 0.84 -9.11 24.43
C TRP A 300 0.03 -10.34 24.83
N ASP A 301 -0.22 -10.48 26.12
CA ASP A 301 -1.21 -11.43 26.60
C ASP A 301 -2.62 -11.06 26.10
N PHE A 302 -3.54 -12.03 26.16
CA PHE A 302 -4.88 -11.84 25.62
C PHE A 302 -5.64 -10.69 26.27
N LYS A 303 -5.45 -10.47 27.57
CA LYS A 303 -6.08 -9.37 28.31
C LYS A 303 -5.65 -8.02 27.74
N THR A 304 -4.35 -7.79 27.58
CA THR A 304 -3.84 -6.53 27.00
C THR A 304 -4.28 -6.38 25.53
N GLN A 305 -4.41 -7.47 24.76
CA GLN A 305 -4.93 -7.40 23.39
C GLN A 305 -6.36 -6.84 23.33
N VAL A 306 -7.22 -7.25 24.27
CA VAL A 306 -8.60 -6.75 24.39
C VAL A 306 -8.58 -5.26 24.75
N ASP A 307 -7.78 -4.87 25.73
CA ASP A 307 -7.63 -3.49 26.16
C ASP A 307 -7.11 -2.57 25.04
N VAL A 308 -6.10 -3.02 24.29
CA VAL A 308 -5.56 -2.28 23.13
C VAL A 308 -6.61 -2.07 22.05
N LEU A 309 -7.43 -3.09 21.78
CA LEU A 309 -8.52 -2.97 20.82
C LEU A 309 -9.55 -1.92 21.25
N LEU A 310 -9.97 -1.96 22.52
CA LEU A 310 -10.91 -0.97 23.06
C LEU A 310 -10.31 0.44 22.99
N ALA A 311 -9.03 0.60 23.34
CA ALA A 311 -8.32 1.86 23.21
C ALA A 311 -8.28 2.37 21.76
N CYS A 312 -8.09 1.50 20.77
CA CYS A 312 -8.17 1.88 19.36
C CYS A 312 -9.56 2.37 18.95
N CYS A 313 -10.64 1.75 19.43
CA CYS A 313 -12.02 2.23 19.19
C CYS A 313 -12.26 3.61 19.82
N ILE A 314 -11.76 3.84 21.03
CA ILE A 314 -11.83 5.14 21.72
C ILE A 314 -11.07 6.21 20.93
N LEU A 315 -9.84 5.92 20.51
CA LEU A 315 -9.03 6.83 19.71
C LEU A 315 -9.67 7.11 18.35
N HIS A 316 -10.28 6.12 17.72
CA HIS A 316 -11.02 6.30 16.48
C HIS A 316 -12.17 7.30 16.67
N ASN A 317 -12.98 7.14 17.71
CA ASN A 317 -14.08 8.08 18.00
C ASN A 317 -13.58 9.49 18.34
N HIS A 318 -12.47 9.62 19.07
CA HIS A 318 -11.82 10.91 19.32
C HIS A 318 -11.44 11.61 18.01
N ILE A 319 -10.77 10.88 17.10
CA ILE A 319 -10.40 11.39 15.77
C ILE A 319 -11.65 11.78 14.98
N MET A 320 -12.68 10.92 14.95
CA MET A 320 -13.93 11.19 14.24
C MET A 320 -14.70 12.39 14.82
N GLY A 321 -14.50 12.73 16.10
CA GLY A 321 -15.08 13.90 16.74
C GLY A 321 -14.45 15.23 16.30
N ILE A 322 -13.20 15.20 15.83
CA ILE A 322 -12.40 16.40 15.51
C ILE A 322 -12.19 16.53 14.00
N THR A 323 -11.79 15.43 13.35
CA THR A 323 -11.43 15.37 11.94
C THR A 323 -12.22 14.26 11.21
N PRO A 324 -13.54 14.43 10.99
CA PRO A 324 -14.41 13.37 10.44
C PRO A 324 -14.13 13.00 8.98
N ASN A 325 -13.43 13.86 8.23
CA ASN A 325 -13.12 13.68 6.81
C ASN A 325 -11.63 13.35 6.57
N ASP A 326 -11.01 12.61 7.49
CA ASP A 326 -9.58 12.33 7.38
C ASP A 326 -9.22 11.41 6.19
N ARG A 327 -7.92 11.32 5.88
CA ARG A 327 -7.42 10.53 4.74
C ARG A 327 -7.78 9.05 4.77
N PHE A 328 -7.93 8.43 5.94
CA PHE A 328 -8.29 7.01 6.03
C PHE A 328 -9.77 6.81 5.67
N ILE A 329 -10.64 7.77 6.00
CA ILE A 329 -12.05 7.79 5.57
C ILE A 329 -12.14 8.00 4.06
N GLN A 330 -11.41 8.98 3.52
CA GLN A 330 -11.42 9.31 2.09
C GLN A 330 -10.94 8.15 1.20
N GLN A 331 -9.94 7.39 1.65
CA GLN A 331 -9.41 6.24 0.91
C GLN A 331 -10.35 5.03 0.92
N MET A 332 -11.34 4.98 1.81
CA MET A 332 -12.31 3.89 1.96
C MET A 332 -13.65 4.25 1.32
N GLY A 333 -13.60 4.78 0.08
CA GLY A 333 -14.78 5.12 -0.72
C GLY A 333 -15.92 4.10 -0.59
N ARG A 334 -17.17 4.57 -0.67
CA ARG A 334 -18.38 3.76 -0.39
C ARG A 334 -18.26 2.41 -1.09
N LYS A 335 -18.35 1.31 -0.33
CA LYS A 335 -18.25 -0.06 -0.85
C LYS A 335 -19.39 -0.26 -1.86
N GLY A 336 -19.09 -0.13 -3.15
CA GLY A 336 -20.06 -0.05 -4.25
C GLY A 336 -19.73 1.00 -5.31
N GLU A 337 -19.00 2.06 -4.96
CA GLU A 337 -18.37 2.94 -5.95
C GLU A 337 -17.15 2.21 -6.54
N LYS A 338 -17.15 2.01 -7.85
CA LYS A 338 -15.98 1.50 -8.57
C LYS A 338 -14.80 2.41 -8.20
N GLN A 339 -13.72 1.82 -7.67
CA GLN A 339 -12.47 2.53 -7.40
C GLN A 339 -12.16 3.43 -8.60
N PHE A 340 -11.94 4.73 -8.36
CA PHE A 340 -11.70 5.68 -9.43
C PHE A 340 -10.53 5.20 -10.29
N ARG A 341 -10.82 4.87 -11.56
CA ARG A 341 -9.83 4.38 -12.52
C ARG A 341 -9.47 5.50 -13.47
N TRP A 342 -8.20 5.83 -13.53
CA TRP A 342 -7.65 6.75 -14.52
C TRP A 342 -7.73 6.12 -15.91
N SER A 343 -8.31 6.86 -16.85
CA SER A 343 -8.17 6.56 -18.27
C SER A 343 -7.06 7.44 -18.87
N LYS A 344 -6.41 7.00 -19.95
CA LYS A 344 -5.38 7.81 -20.63
C LYS A 344 -5.87 9.21 -21.02
N PRO A 345 -7.12 9.42 -21.51
CA PRO A 345 -7.65 10.76 -21.75
C PRO A 345 -7.78 11.64 -20.51
N MET A 346 -8.11 11.06 -19.34
CA MET A 346 -8.20 11.80 -18.08
C MET A 346 -6.81 12.18 -17.56
N GLU A 347 -5.84 11.27 -17.67
CA GLU A 347 -4.44 11.53 -17.34
C GLU A 347 -3.86 12.66 -18.21
N HIS A 348 -4.11 12.63 -19.52
CA HIS A 348 -3.70 13.69 -20.44
C HIS A 348 -4.28 15.05 -20.04
N MET A 349 -5.58 15.11 -19.75
CA MET A 349 -6.24 16.34 -19.30
C MET A 349 -5.64 16.86 -18.00
N MET A 350 -5.41 15.97 -17.03
CA MET A 350 -4.76 16.34 -15.78
C MET A 350 -3.38 16.96 -16.05
N LEU A 351 -2.56 16.33 -16.89
CA LEU A 351 -1.22 16.83 -17.23
C LEU A 351 -1.27 18.18 -17.96
N GLN A 352 -2.21 18.37 -18.88
CA GLN A 352 -2.41 19.65 -19.58
C GLN A 352 -2.77 20.79 -18.62
N ILE A 353 -3.78 20.58 -17.77
CA ILE A 353 -4.21 21.59 -16.79
C ILE A 353 -3.07 21.90 -15.83
N LEU A 354 -2.38 20.88 -15.31
CA LEU A 354 -1.26 21.11 -14.40
C LEU A 354 -0.09 21.82 -15.10
N ALA A 355 0.16 21.54 -16.39
CA ALA A 355 1.19 22.24 -17.16
C ALA A 355 0.87 23.73 -17.33
N GLU A 356 -0.42 24.08 -17.53
CA GLU A 356 -0.88 25.47 -17.50
C GLU A 356 -0.69 26.11 -16.12
N GLU A 357 -1.03 25.39 -15.04
CA GLU A 357 -0.83 25.87 -13.67
C GLU A 357 0.65 26.15 -13.35
N VAL A 358 1.58 25.38 -13.92
CA VAL A 358 3.02 25.69 -13.80
C VAL A 358 3.36 26.99 -14.55
N LYS A 359 2.83 27.18 -15.77
CA LYS A 359 3.04 28.43 -16.53
C LYS A 359 2.48 29.67 -15.82
N LEU A 360 1.39 29.50 -15.05
CA LEU A 360 0.78 30.54 -14.23
C LEU A 360 1.51 30.79 -12.89
N GLY A 361 2.58 30.04 -12.58
CA GLY A 361 3.35 30.21 -11.36
C GLY A 361 2.74 29.57 -10.10
N ASN A 362 1.71 28.72 -10.25
CA ASN A 362 1.02 28.06 -9.13
C ASN A 362 1.78 26.83 -8.57
N ARG A 363 3.10 26.76 -8.77
CA ARG A 363 4.02 25.71 -8.26
C ARG A 363 5.20 26.33 -7.48
N PRO A 364 4.96 27.02 -6.34
CA PRO A 364 6.01 27.78 -5.65
C PRO A 364 7.09 26.90 -4.99
N ASN A 365 6.76 25.68 -4.54
CA ASN A 365 7.66 24.79 -3.79
C ASN A 365 7.72 23.37 -4.37
N ASN A 366 7.80 23.24 -5.69
CA ASN A 366 7.74 21.93 -6.38
C ASN A 366 6.42 21.14 -6.17
N ASN A 367 5.42 21.79 -5.57
CA ASN A 367 4.10 21.22 -5.30
C ASN A 367 3.01 22.21 -5.73
N PHE A 368 1.84 21.69 -6.10
CA PHE A 368 0.71 22.48 -6.57
C PHE A 368 -0.18 22.94 -5.42
N ARG A 369 -0.87 24.06 -5.62
CA ARG A 369 -1.91 24.53 -4.69
C ARG A 369 -3.15 23.64 -4.77
N GLN A 370 -3.94 23.58 -3.69
CA GLN A 370 -5.19 22.83 -3.66
C GLN A 370 -6.20 23.30 -4.72
N SER A 371 -6.19 24.60 -5.04
CA SER A 371 -7.01 25.20 -6.11
C SER A 371 -6.69 24.58 -7.48
N SER A 372 -5.42 24.27 -7.75
CA SER A 372 -5.00 23.63 -9.01
C SER A 372 -5.56 22.21 -9.13
N PHE A 373 -5.61 21.44 -8.04
CA PHE A 373 -6.26 20.12 -8.04
C PHE A 373 -7.77 20.20 -8.19
N THR A 374 -8.38 21.24 -7.61
CA THR A 374 -9.83 21.48 -7.72
C THR A 374 -10.21 21.74 -9.18
N ARG A 375 -9.42 22.56 -9.90
CA ARG A 375 -9.60 22.82 -11.34
C ARG A 375 -9.53 21.54 -12.19
N VAL A 376 -8.61 20.62 -11.86
CA VAL A 376 -8.52 19.31 -12.54
C VAL A 376 -9.78 18.47 -12.27
N VAL A 377 -10.27 18.46 -11.02
CA VAL A 377 -11.47 17.72 -10.65
C VAL A 377 -12.69 18.24 -11.40
N ASP A 378 -12.86 19.56 -11.47
CA ASP A 378 -13.98 20.20 -12.17
C ASP A 378 -13.97 19.88 -13.67
N ALA A 379 -12.79 19.98 -14.31
CA ALA A 379 -12.63 19.64 -15.72
C ALA A 379 -12.90 18.15 -16.01
N ILE A 380 -12.46 17.25 -15.11
CA ILE A 380 -12.73 15.81 -15.24
C ILE A 380 -14.23 15.52 -15.09
N LYS A 381 -14.89 16.18 -14.13
CA LYS A 381 -16.33 16.03 -13.90
C LYS A 381 -17.14 16.52 -15.10
N GLU A 382 -16.80 17.68 -15.64
CA GLU A 382 -17.47 18.28 -16.80
C GLU A 382 -17.33 17.42 -18.05
N LYS A 383 -16.10 16.98 -18.37
CA LYS A 383 -15.82 16.30 -19.65
C LYS A 383 -16.08 14.79 -19.63
N PHE A 384 -15.91 14.12 -18.50
CA PHE A 384 -16.04 12.66 -18.41
C PHE A 384 -17.22 12.19 -17.56
N GLY A 385 -17.95 13.11 -16.89
CA GLY A 385 -19.01 12.74 -15.94
C GLY A 385 -18.51 11.90 -14.76
N ALA A 386 -17.19 11.85 -14.54
CA ALA A 386 -16.56 10.98 -13.56
C ALA A 386 -16.49 11.66 -12.19
N THR A 387 -16.81 10.91 -11.13
CA THR A 387 -16.69 11.40 -9.74
C THR A 387 -15.22 11.37 -9.31
N CYS A 388 -14.49 12.42 -9.66
CA CYS A 388 -13.11 12.64 -9.25
C CYS A 388 -13.07 13.50 -7.97
N LEU A 389 -12.05 13.30 -7.13
CA LEU A 389 -11.81 14.07 -5.90
C LEU A 389 -10.36 14.56 -5.91
N PRO A 390 -10.01 15.67 -5.24
CA PRO A 390 -8.66 16.23 -5.31
C PRO A 390 -7.55 15.25 -4.92
N TYR A 391 -7.82 14.35 -3.98
CA TYR A 391 -6.86 13.33 -3.58
C TYR A 391 -6.60 12.28 -4.68
N HIS A 392 -7.55 12.03 -5.58
CA HIS A 392 -7.32 11.14 -6.73
C HIS A 392 -6.26 11.74 -7.65
N VAL A 393 -6.34 13.04 -7.91
CA VAL A 393 -5.36 13.81 -8.70
C VAL A 393 -4.00 13.78 -8.01
N GLU A 394 -3.95 14.05 -6.70
CA GLU A 394 -2.71 14.03 -5.94
C GLU A 394 -2.04 12.65 -5.93
N ASN A 395 -2.81 11.59 -5.69
CA ASN A 395 -2.31 10.20 -5.71
C ASN A 395 -1.76 9.84 -7.11
N HIS A 396 -2.48 10.20 -8.18
CA HIS A 396 -2.03 9.93 -9.54
C HIS A 396 -0.76 10.71 -9.87
N LEU A 397 -0.65 11.95 -9.40
CA LEU A 397 0.56 12.76 -9.57
C LEU A 397 1.77 12.11 -8.91
N ARG A 398 1.61 11.39 -7.79
CA ARG A 398 2.71 10.59 -7.20
C ARG A 398 3.14 9.45 -8.14
N THR A 399 2.19 8.78 -8.79
CA THR A 399 2.49 7.76 -9.81
C THR A 399 3.24 8.36 -11.00
N VAL A 400 2.80 9.52 -11.50
CA VAL A 400 3.49 10.25 -12.58
C VAL A 400 4.92 10.63 -12.15
N ARG A 401 5.12 11.10 -10.90
CA ARG A 401 6.46 11.40 -10.36
C ARG A 401 7.38 10.18 -10.31
N ALA A 402 6.85 9.02 -9.93
CA ALA A 402 7.60 7.77 -9.94
C ALA A 402 7.97 7.34 -11.37
N SER A 403 7.03 7.47 -12.32
CA SER A 403 7.28 7.25 -13.76
C SER A 403 8.39 8.17 -14.28
N TRP A 404 8.31 9.47 -14.02
CA TRP A 404 9.32 10.45 -14.42
C TRP A 404 10.71 10.10 -13.88
N SER A 405 10.79 9.78 -12.58
CA SER A 405 12.06 9.39 -11.94
C SER A 405 12.67 8.15 -12.59
N THR A 406 11.82 7.20 -12.98
CA THR A 406 12.25 5.99 -13.70
C THR A 406 12.79 6.33 -15.09
N ILE A 407 12.07 7.16 -15.85
CA ILE A 407 12.45 7.56 -17.21
C ILE A 407 13.80 8.30 -17.21
N VAL A 408 13.97 9.26 -16.29
CA VAL A 408 15.24 10.00 -16.14
C VAL A 408 16.39 9.06 -15.78
N ALA A 409 16.16 8.08 -14.89
CA ALA A 409 17.17 7.11 -14.50
C ALA A 409 17.60 6.18 -15.64
N ILE A 410 16.69 5.83 -16.56
CA ILE A 410 17.02 5.04 -17.76
C ILE A 410 17.78 5.90 -18.77
N ARG A 411 17.30 7.13 -19.04
CA ARG A 411 17.92 8.05 -20.01
C ARG A 411 19.35 8.48 -19.63
N GLY A 412 19.68 8.47 -18.34
CA GLY A 412 21.01 8.86 -17.86
C GLY A 412 22.07 7.75 -17.90
N ARG A 413 21.79 6.59 -18.51
CA ARG A 413 22.69 5.42 -18.51
C ARG A 413 23.30 5.16 -19.88
N SER A 414 24.50 4.59 -19.88
CA SER A 414 25.12 4.00 -21.07
C SER A 414 24.25 2.85 -21.61
N GLY A 415 24.24 2.66 -22.94
CA GLY A 415 23.49 1.59 -23.61
C GLY A 415 22.03 1.91 -23.98
N PHE A 416 21.52 3.09 -23.61
CA PHE A 416 20.20 3.59 -23.99
C PHE A 416 20.29 4.89 -24.78
N SER A 417 19.50 5.00 -25.85
CA SER A 417 19.36 6.20 -26.67
C SER A 417 17.92 6.70 -26.67
N TRP A 418 17.73 7.99 -26.94
CA TRP A 418 16.43 8.66 -26.97
C TRP A 418 16.05 9.04 -28.39
N ILE A 419 14.85 8.66 -28.82
CA ILE A 419 14.26 9.11 -30.09
C ILE A 419 13.28 10.23 -29.79
N GLU A 420 13.62 11.45 -30.21
CA GLU A 420 12.85 12.66 -29.94
C GLU A 420 11.46 12.62 -30.61
N ASP A 421 11.38 12.24 -31.88
CA ASP A 421 10.12 12.23 -32.65
C ASP A 421 9.09 11.24 -32.12
N LEU A 422 9.57 10.11 -31.57
CA LEU A 422 8.72 9.05 -31.03
C LEU A 422 8.57 9.13 -29.50
N LYS A 423 9.29 10.05 -28.84
CA LYS A 423 9.39 10.16 -27.37
C LYS A 423 9.62 8.78 -26.74
N MET A 424 10.62 8.07 -27.26
CA MET A 424 10.85 6.65 -26.98
C MET A 424 12.30 6.41 -26.57
N ILE A 425 12.49 5.55 -25.58
CA ILE A 425 13.81 5.06 -25.21
C ILE A 425 14.09 3.79 -26.02
N ILE A 426 15.19 3.78 -26.76
CA ILE A 426 15.70 2.60 -27.43
C ILE A 426 16.92 2.05 -26.70
N ALA A 427 17.00 0.74 -26.64
CA ALA A 427 18.17 0.01 -26.19
C ALA A 427 19.07 -0.23 -27.41
N SER A 428 20.41 -0.16 -27.25
CA SER A 428 21.34 -0.60 -28.31
C SER A 428 21.06 -2.07 -28.70
N GLN A 429 21.53 -2.50 -29.88
CA GLN A 429 21.33 -3.87 -30.39
C GLN A 429 21.71 -4.94 -29.34
N MET A 430 22.76 -4.69 -28.54
CA MET A 430 23.21 -5.58 -27.45
C MET A 430 22.30 -5.49 -26.22
N THR A 431 21.94 -4.27 -25.80
CA THR A 431 21.00 -4.02 -24.68
C THR A 431 19.60 -4.59 -24.96
N PHE A 432 19.12 -4.58 -26.21
CA PHE A 432 17.84 -5.16 -26.60
C PHE A 432 17.81 -6.68 -26.49
N CYS A 433 18.92 -7.35 -26.83
CA CYS A 433 19.07 -8.78 -26.63
C CYS A 433 19.00 -9.12 -25.13
N ILE A 434 19.64 -8.32 -24.27
CA ILE A 434 19.64 -8.48 -22.81
C ILE A 434 18.23 -8.29 -22.20
N THR A 435 17.44 -7.31 -22.68
CA THR A 435 16.11 -7.02 -22.12
C THR A 435 15.04 -8.04 -22.49
N ASN A 436 15.08 -8.61 -23.69
CA ASN A 436 14.13 -9.65 -24.10
C ASN A 436 14.47 -11.05 -23.55
N LEU A 437 15.72 -11.28 -23.12
CA LEU A 437 16.22 -12.60 -22.75
C LEU A 437 16.34 -12.77 -21.23
N GLY A 438 15.19 -12.97 -20.59
CA GLY A 438 15.11 -13.96 -19.49
C GLY A 438 15.42 -15.40 -19.93
N LYS A 439 15.82 -15.60 -21.20
CA LYS A 439 16.29 -16.84 -21.80
C LYS A 439 17.37 -16.50 -22.82
N LEU A 440 18.64 -16.52 -22.47
CA LEU A 440 19.75 -16.38 -23.42
C LEU A 440 19.54 -17.36 -24.60
N VAL A 441 19.11 -16.87 -25.78
CA VAL A 441 19.19 -17.63 -27.02
C VAL A 441 20.22 -16.90 -27.87
N LEU A 442 21.43 -17.46 -27.83
CA LEU A 442 22.52 -17.16 -28.74
C LEU A 442 22.01 -17.29 -30.18
N HIS A 443 21.86 -16.18 -30.89
CA HIS A 443 21.92 -16.22 -32.35
C HIS A 443 22.54 -14.95 -32.89
N TYR A 444 23.86 -15.02 -33.08
CA TYR A 444 24.58 -14.80 -34.34
C TYR A 444 26.09 -14.93 -34.03
N GLY A 445 26.59 -16.16 -33.96
CA GLY A 445 28.03 -16.46 -34.12
C GLY A 445 29.06 -15.88 -33.12
N LYS A 446 28.67 -15.38 -31.96
CA LYS A 446 29.61 -14.81 -30.95
C LYS A 446 29.73 -15.67 -29.71
N THR A 447 30.96 -15.81 -29.18
CA THR A 447 31.30 -16.61 -27.99
C THR A 447 31.21 -15.78 -26.71
N ALA A 448 31.14 -16.42 -25.54
CA ALA A 448 31.03 -15.76 -24.23
C ALA A 448 32.16 -14.75 -23.90
N SER A 449 33.23 -14.73 -24.69
CA SER A 449 34.32 -13.76 -24.68
C SER A 449 33.96 -12.37 -25.24
N ASP A 450 32.81 -12.23 -25.90
CA ASP A 450 32.39 -11.00 -26.59
C ASP A 450 31.38 -10.17 -25.77
N ILE A 451 31.09 -10.60 -24.54
CA ILE A 451 30.23 -9.88 -23.58
C ILE A 451 31.14 -8.97 -22.76
N ASP A 452 30.96 -7.66 -22.85
CA ASP A 452 31.75 -6.71 -22.06
C ASP A 452 31.23 -6.58 -20.61
N ASP A 453 32.04 -5.98 -19.73
CA ASP A 453 31.65 -5.78 -18.32
C ASP A 453 30.43 -4.85 -18.19
N ASP A 454 30.25 -3.92 -19.13
CA ASP A 454 29.12 -2.98 -19.16
C ASP A 454 27.80 -3.72 -19.47
N ASP A 455 27.83 -4.74 -20.33
CA ASP A 455 26.71 -5.61 -20.70
C ASP A 455 26.26 -6.50 -19.51
N LEU A 456 27.21 -7.04 -18.75
CA LEU A 456 26.94 -7.80 -17.51
C LEU A 456 26.34 -6.92 -16.40
N ILE A 457 26.87 -5.70 -16.25
CA ILE A 457 26.31 -4.68 -15.34
C ILE A 457 24.88 -4.34 -15.75
N MET A 458 24.63 -4.23 -17.06
CA MET A 458 23.34 -3.88 -17.63
C MET A 458 22.29 -5.00 -17.45
N PHE A 459 22.68 -6.27 -17.64
CA PHE A 459 21.83 -7.44 -17.35
C PHE A 459 21.45 -7.52 -15.86
N SER A 460 22.43 -7.35 -14.96
CA SER A 460 22.21 -7.30 -13.51
C SER A 460 21.27 -6.16 -13.10
N PHE A 461 21.39 -5.01 -13.77
CA PHE A 461 20.52 -3.86 -13.52
C PHE A 461 19.07 -4.11 -13.94
N MET A 462 18.82 -4.70 -15.11
CA MET A 462 17.47 -4.99 -15.59
C MET A 462 16.79 -6.08 -14.75
N GLN A 463 17.52 -7.10 -14.28
CA GLN A 463 17.00 -8.09 -13.32
C GLN A 463 16.62 -7.46 -11.98
N LYS A 464 17.42 -6.50 -11.49
CA LYS A 464 17.13 -5.78 -10.24
C LYS A 464 16.00 -4.75 -10.37
N ASN A 465 15.63 -4.34 -11.60
CA ASN A 465 14.62 -3.31 -11.83
C ASN A 465 13.58 -3.70 -12.92
N PRO A 466 12.73 -4.71 -12.65
CA PRO A 466 11.75 -5.21 -13.64
C PRO A 466 10.75 -4.16 -14.14
N SER A 467 10.54 -3.08 -13.38
CA SER A 467 9.64 -1.99 -13.72
C SER A 467 10.13 -1.10 -14.87
N HIS A 468 11.36 -1.26 -15.36
CA HIS A 468 11.95 -0.43 -16.42
C HIS A 468 11.53 -0.87 -17.82
N ASP A 469 11.18 -2.15 -18.03
CA ASP A 469 10.75 -2.71 -19.32
C ASP A 469 9.55 -1.99 -19.94
N LYS A 470 8.68 -1.42 -19.10
CA LYS A 470 7.47 -0.71 -19.56
C LYS A 470 7.76 0.60 -20.31
N TYR A 471 9.00 1.11 -20.30
CA TYR A 471 9.39 2.35 -20.99
C TYR A 471 10.38 2.14 -22.15
N ILE A 472 10.91 0.93 -22.33
CA ILE A 472 11.89 0.61 -23.37
C ILE A 472 11.13 0.13 -24.62
N HIS A 473 11.49 0.65 -25.80
CA HIS A 473 10.85 0.35 -27.09
C HIS A 473 9.34 0.61 -27.12
N LYS A 474 8.88 1.51 -26.25
CA LYS A 474 7.50 1.93 -26.13
C LYS A 474 7.47 3.46 -26.14
N LYS A 475 6.56 4.02 -26.93
CA LYS A 475 6.28 5.46 -26.91
C LYS A 475 5.84 5.87 -25.49
N ILE A 476 6.46 6.91 -24.95
CA ILE A 476 6.06 7.48 -23.67
C ILE A 476 4.98 8.52 -23.94
N ASP A 477 3.73 8.16 -23.63
CA ASP A 477 2.59 9.04 -23.80
C ASP A 477 2.73 10.30 -22.92
N PHE A 478 2.37 11.46 -23.47
CA PHE A 478 2.30 12.75 -22.76
C PHE A 478 3.63 13.17 -22.10
N TYR A 479 4.76 12.76 -22.70
CA TYR A 479 6.09 13.02 -22.17
C TYR A 479 6.37 14.52 -21.97
N ASP A 480 5.97 15.36 -22.91
CA ASP A 480 6.27 16.79 -22.88
C ASP A 480 5.48 17.50 -21.75
N GLU A 481 4.20 17.17 -21.58
CA GLU A 481 3.40 17.69 -20.46
C GLU A 481 3.90 17.14 -19.11
N MET A 482 4.27 15.87 -19.05
CA MET A 482 4.87 15.27 -17.85
C MET A 482 6.19 15.96 -17.47
N ALA A 483 7.04 16.27 -18.44
CA ALA A 483 8.29 17.00 -18.24
C ALA A 483 8.05 18.39 -17.66
N VAL A 484 7.03 19.10 -18.15
CA VAL A 484 6.62 20.41 -17.63
C VAL A 484 6.09 20.32 -16.19
N VAL A 485 5.24 19.33 -15.92
CA VAL A 485 4.54 19.17 -14.64
C VAL A 485 5.47 18.69 -13.52
N VAL A 486 6.41 17.81 -13.84
CA VAL A 486 7.24 17.08 -12.86
C VAL A 486 8.73 17.41 -12.96
N GLY A 487 9.21 17.91 -14.10
CA GLY A 487 10.60 18.30 -14.30
C GLY A 487 11.07 19.33 -13.27
N LYS A 488 12.38 19.27 -12.97
CA LYS A 488 13.04 20.18 -12.02
C LYS A 488 13.40 21.54 -12.65
N ASP A 489 13.42 21.64 -13.97
CA ASP A 489 13.79 22.85 -14.71
C ASP A 489 12.63 23.29 -15.62
N MET A 490 12.08 24.47 -15.35
CA MET A 490 11.16 25.17 -16.25
C MET A 490 11.78 26.53 -16.56
N ALA A 491 12.31 26.68 -17.78
CA ALA A 491 12.58 27.92 -18.53
C ALA A 491 13.99 27.99 -19.15
N THR A 492 14.20 27.31 -20.27
CA THR A 492 15.09 27.84 -21.31
C THR A 492 14.71 27.28 -22.67
N ARG A 493 14.38 28.18 -23.60
CA ARG A 493 14.52 27.96 -25.05
C ARG A 493 16.02 27.81 -25.38
N SER A 494 16.69 26.77 -24.88
CA SER A 494 18.08 26.50 -25.23
C SER A 494 18.38 25.01 -25.33
N PHE A 495 17.99 24.42 -26.45
CA PHE A 495 18.77 23.34 -27.04
C PHE A 495 19.02 23.68 -28.52
N GLY A 496 19.61 24.85 -28.74
CA GLY A 496 20.30 25.16 -29.98
C GLY A 496 21.65 24.47 -29.98
N LYS A 497 21.73 23.32 -30.65
CA LYS A 497 22.87 22.94 -31.49
C LYS A 497 22.31 22.24 -32.73
N THR A 498 21.91 23.05 -33.69
CA THR A 498 21.80 22.62 -35.08
C THR A 498 23.21 22.56 -35.67
N PHE A 499 23.47 21.47 -36.37
CA PHE A 499 24.37 21.28 -37.50
C PHE A 499 25.24 22.50 -37.92
N THR A 500 26.54 22.45 -37.62
CA THR A 500 27.68 22.79 -38.51
C THR A 500 28.97 22.82 -37.67
N ASP A 501 29.81 21.80 -37.84
CA ASP A 501 31.28 21.90 -37.99
C ASP A 501 31.87 20.48 -38.05
N ILE A 502 31.87 19.90 -39.25
CA ILE A 502 33.05 19.53 -40.06
C ILE A 502 32.56 18.69 -41.24
N ASN A 503 32.85 19.21 -42.42
CA ASN A 503 32.45 18.71 -43.72
C ASN A 503 33.51 17.73 -44.29
N VAL A 504 33.03 16.59 -44.77
CA VAL A 504 33.44 15.77 -45.94
C VAL A 504 34.85 15.14 -46.01
N GLY A 505 34.83 13.80 -46.14
CA GLY A 505 35.90 13.04 -46.78
C GLY A 505 35.73 11.51 -46.79
N ALA A 506 34.72 10.98 -47.51
CA ALA A 506 34.74 9.74 -48.32
C ALA A 506 33.32 9.15 -48.51
N PRO A 507 32.80 9.00 -49.74
CA PRO A 507 31.50 8.39 -50.00
C PRO A 507 31.66 6.91 -50.38
N LEU A 508 30.99 5.97 -49.72
CA LEU A 508 30.75 4.65 -50.32
C LEU A 508 29.41 4.04 -49.88
N ILE A 509 28.53 3.95 -50.88
CA ILE A 509 27.59 2.88 -51.22
C ILE A 509 26.34 2.71 -50.33
N VAL A 510 25.25 3.23 -50.89
CA VAL A 510 23.88 2.75 -50.75
C VAL A 510 23.81 1.36 -51.38
N ASP A 511 23.40 0.33 -50.64
CA ASP A 511 22.48 -0.71 -51.11
C ASP A 511 22.07 -1.72 -50.00
N ASP A 512 20.81 -2.15 -50.09
CA ASP A 512 20.23 -3.43 -49.62
C ASP A 512 19.75 -3.69 -48.18
N ALA A 513 19.55 -2.69 -47.32
CA ALA A 513 18.90 -2.91 -46.02
C ALA A 513 17.42 -2.44 -45.91
N VAL A 514 16.93 -1.65 -46.86
CA VAL A 514 15.59 -1.04 -46.78
C VAL A 514 14.49 -1.88 -47.44
N ASN A 515 14.84 -2.81 -48.33
CA ASN A 515 13.85 -3.65 -49.02
C ASN A 515 13.40 -4.90 -48.24
N ASN A 516 14.13 -5.31 -47.18
CA ASN A 516 13.79 -6.53 -46.44
C ASN A 516 12.82 -6.36 -45.26
N ILE A 517 12.48 -5.12 -44.88
CA ILE A 517 11.51 -4.89 -43.79
C ILE A 517 10.07 -4.85 -44.32
N THR A 518 9.89 -4.51 -45.59
CA THR A 518 8.57 -4.44 -46.23
C THR A 518 8.05 -5.82 -46.67
N GLU A 519 8.93 -6.81 -46.85
CA GLU A 519 8.55 -8.17 -47.30
C GLU A 519 8.12 -9.11 -46.15
N LEU A 520 8.49 -8.82 -44.90
CA LEU A 520 8.11 -9.61 -43.72
C LEU A 520 6.75 -9.23 -43.11
N VAL A 521 6.13 -8.15 -43.58
CA VAL A 521 4.80 -7.69 -43.10
C VAL A 521 3.66 -8.09 -44.04
N MET A 522 3.96 -8.59 -45.26
CA MET A 522 2.96 -8.99 -46.26
C MET A 522 2.71 -10.52 -46.36
N GLN A 523 3.19 -11.33 -45.41
CA GLN A 523 2.87 -12.76 -45.35
C GLN A 523 2.23 -13.16 -44.01
N LYS A 524 1.02 -12.64 -43.74
CA LYS A 524 0.05 -13.32 -42.88
C LYS A 524 -1.38 -12.83 -43.11
N GLU A 525 -1.83 -12.90 -44.35
CA GLU A 525 -3.26 -12.98 -44.68
C GLU A 525 -3.56 -14.29 -45.43
N ILE A 526 -4.75 -14.80 -45.15
CA ILE A 526 -5.28 -16.17 -45.32
C ILE A 526 -5.42 -16.57 -46.81
N PRO A 527 -5.41 -17.88 -47.15
CA PRO A 527 -6.17 -18.35 -48.28
C PRO A 527 -7.35 -19.25 -47.84
N SER A 528 -8.55 -18.81 -48.21
CA SER A 528 -9.68 -19.70 -48.48
C SER A 528 -9.64 -20.10 -49.96
N SER A 529 -9.67 -21.39 -50.28
CA SER A 529 -10.18 -21.84 -51.58
C SER A 529 -10.91 -23.18 -51.46
N ASN A 530 -12.16 -23.13 -51.91
CA ASN A 530 -13.02 -24.24 -52.30
C ASN A 530 -12.63 -24.76 -53.69
N ALA A 531 -12.84 -26.07 -53.94
CA ALA A 531 -13.22 -26.69 -55.23
C ALA A 531 -13.41 -28.21 -54.98
N SER A 532 -14.65 -28.73 -54.89
CA SER A 532 -15.45 -29.37 -55.97
C SER A 532 -14.89 -30.74 -56.44
N SER A 533 -15.64 -31.82 -56.68
CA SER A 533 -17.08 -32.13 -56.65
C SER A 533 -17.28 -33.59 -57.09
N SER A 534 -18.49 -34.12 -56.82
CA SER A 534 -19.23 -35.18 -57.53
C SER A 534 -19.21 -36.62 -56.96
N GLY A 535 -20.42 -37.16 -56.79
CA GLY A 535 -20.65 -38.58 -56.46
C GLY A 535 -21.93 -38.88 -55.68
N THR A 536 -23.10 -38.55 -56.22
CA THR A 536 -24.44 -38.98 -55.75
C THR A 536 -24.64 -40.51 -55.84
N ASN A 537 -25.16 -41.18 -54.79
CA ASN A 537 -26.56 -41.65 -54.70
C ASN A 537 -26.81 -42.79 -53.68
N THR A 538 -28.00 -42.68 -53.06
CA THR A 538 -28.96 -43.73 -52.66
C THR A 538 -28.76 -44.62 -51.41
N SER A 539 -29.74 -44.43 -50.50
CA SER A 539 -30.63 -45.46 -49.93
C SER A 539 -30.37 -46.06 -48.54
N SER A 540 -31.23 -45.61 -47.62
CA SER A 540 -32.19 -46.45 -46.86
C SER A 540 -31.82 -47.04 -45.49
N PHE A 541 -32.88 -47.01 -44.65
CA PHE A 541 -33.20 -47.85 -43.49
C PHE A 541 -32.45 -47.69 -42.17
N GLY A 542 -33.24 -47.41 -41.12
CA GLY A 542 -33.33 -48.36 -40.01
C GLY A 542 -32.93 -47.87 -38.63
N ALA A 543 -33.95 -47.51 -37.84
CA ALA A 543 -34.04 -47.53 -36.38
C ALA A 543 -33.07 -48.46 -35.61
N LYS A 544 -32.64 -48.04 -34.40
CA LYS A 544 -33.09 -48.64 -33.11
C LYS A 544 -32.29 -48.17 -31.87
N THR A 545 -33.06 -47.62 -30.92
CA THR A 545 -33.10 -47.93 -29.47
C THR A 545 -31.88 -47.72 -28.54
N THR A 546 -32.12 -46.84 -27.55
CA THR A 546 -31.78 -46.91 -26.11
C THR A 546 -31.93 -48.33 -25.51
N PRO A 547 -31.32 -48.68 -24.34
CA PRO A 547 -31.82 -48.19 -23.05
C PRO A 547 -30.82 -48.02 -21.89
N GLN A 548 -31.29 -47.25 -20.91
CA GLN A 548 -30.87 -47.16 -19.51
C GLN A 548 -30.84 -48.50 -18.75
N LYS A 549 -30.05 -48.53 -17.66
CA LYS A 549 -30.31 -49.18 -16.35
C LYS A 549 -29.28 -48.61 -15.34
N LYS A 550 -29.62 -47.87 -14.26
CA LYS A 550 -30.15 -48.28 -12.92
C LYS A 550 -29.59 -49.65 -12.50
N SER A 551 -28.94 -49.87 -11.36
CA SER A 551 -29.06 -49.44 -9.94
C SER A 551 -27.77 -49.94 -9.22
N GLN A 552 -27.35 -49.64 -7.98
CA GLN A 552 -28.01 -49.73 -6.67
C GLN A 552 -26.91 -49.48 -5.59
N GLN A 553 -27.13 -48.55 -4.66
CA GLN A 553 -26.87 -48.59 -3.20
C GLN A 553 -26.87 -47.17 -2.63
#